data_AF-A0A1G7KDV5-F1
#
_entry.id   AF-A0A1G7KDV5-F1
#
_cell.length_a   1.000
_cell.length_b   1.000
_cell.length_c   1.000
_cell.angle_alpha   90.00
_cell.angle_beta   90.00
_cell.angle_gamma   90.00
#
_symmetry.space_group_name_H-M   'P 1'
#
loop_
_entity.id
_entity.type
_entity.pdbx_description
1 polymer ?
#
loop_
_entity_poly.entity_id
_entity_poly.type
_entity_poly.pdbx_seq_one_letter_code
_entity_poly.pdbx_strand_id
1 'polypeptide(L)'
;MAGSSPSPGPSTLVSVLLAWWARRPPAAGAAVMTAGILSVGLRLAGYDVLSDIALAVTVLTWLGLAADFAVRLSRQPRRWLSDSGSPAAPSAVAATTVLGSQFSALGRQTLAEALLALAVVLWPVLLFLALRGWRRAMPGSVFLACVATQGPAVLGAAVAHAVRTAWPAHVALVFFWLGLALYAVALYFFDWRQVVRGHGDHWVAGGALAISALAGAELLKAGKGPSYLWSDDGQHVLHSMTVTLLVLALAWYVVLWAAELLRPRPRYDVRRWSTTFPLGMTAAALLSAAPALGAGWLRTPGQVLLWIAVVVCLAVTAGAAVGPLRTIRSTGPR
;
A
#
# COMPACT_ATOMS: atom_id res chain seq x y z
N MET A 1 -18.43 -20.27 46.73
CA MET A 1 -18.51 -18.95 46.08
C MET A 1 -17.56 -18.95 44.90
N ALA A 2 -18.07 -19.26 43.69
CA ALA A 2 -17.28 -19.30 42.47
C ALA A 2 -17.23 -17.88 41.87
N GLY A 3 -16.06 -17.25 41.95
CA GLY A 3 -15.83 -15.94 41.38
C GLY A 3 -15.87 -16.02 39.86
N SER A 4 -16.88 -15.39 39.27
CA SER A 4 -16.97 -15.11 37.83
C SER A 4 -15.73 -14.32 37.40
N SER A 5 -14.86 -14.95 36.61
CA SER A 5 -13.78 -14.23 35.93
C SER A 5 -14.41 -13.19 35.01
N PRO A 6 -14.05 -11.90 35.09
CA PRO A 6 -14.64 -10.90 34.22
C PRO A 6 -14.23 -11.21 32.78
N SER A 7 -15.21 -11.33 31.89
CA SER A 7 -14.98 -11.32 30.45
C SER A 7 -14.17 -10.07 30.10
N PRO A 8 -13.03 -10.18 29.39
CA PRO A 8 -12.27 -9.00 29.00
C PRO A 8 -13.17 -8.08 28.17
N GLY A 9 -13.32 -6.83 28.60
CA GLY A 9 -14.12 -5.85 27.89
C GLY A 9 -13.58 -5.60 26.47
N PRO A 10 -14.39 -5.05 25.56
CA PRO A 10 -13.97 -4.76 24.19
C PRO A 10 -12.72 -3.86 24.12
N SER A 11 -12.52 -2.98 25.11
CA SER A 11 -11.32 -2.15 25.22
C SER A 11 -10.03 -2.96 25.45
N THR A 12 -10.08 -4.04 26.24
CA THR A 12 -8.91 -4.88 26.55
C THR A 12 -8.49 -5.71 25.34
N LEU A 13 -9.45 -6.17 24.53
CA LEU A 13 -9.18 -6.88 23.28
C LEU A 13 -8.54 -5.98 22.22
N VAL A 14 -9.02 -4.74 22.07
CA VAL A 14 -8.43 -3.74 21.17
C VAL A 14 -7.01 -3.40 21.61
N SER A 15 -6.76 -3.18 22.90
CA SER A 15 -5.42 -2.90 23.42
C SER A 15 -4.46 -4.09 23.23
N VAL A 16 -4.92 -5.33 23.44
CA VAL A 16 -4.12 -6.54 23.23
C VAL A 16 -3.81 -6.76 21.74
N LEU A 17 -4.77 -6.51 20.85
CA LEU A 17 -4.57 -6.53 19.40
C LEU A 17 -3.55 -5.47 18.99
N LEU A 18 -3.71 -4.22 19.42
CA LEU A 18 -2.77 -3.13 19.13
C LEU A 18 -1.36 -3.45 19.65
N ALA A 19 -1.23 -4.00 20.85
CA ALA A 19 0.05 -4.42 21.41
C ALA A 19 0.66 -5.65 20.70
N TRP A 20 -0.17 -6.54 20.15
CA TRP A 20 0.26 -7.66 19.31
C TRP A 20 0.75 -7.18 17.94
N TRP A 21 0.04 -6.21 17.34
CA TRP A 21 0.40 -5.55 16.08
C TRP A 21 1.68 -4.72 16.20
N ALA A 22 1.84 -3.95 17.29
CA ALA A 22 3.05 -3.18 17.58
C ALA A 22 4.32 -4.04 17.72
N ARG A 23 4.15 -5.33 18.05
CA ARG A 23 5.25 -6.31 18.11
C ARG A 23 5.59 -6.95 16.75
N ARG A 24 4.84 -6.64 15.68
CA ARG A 24 5.08 -7.14 14.30
C ARG A 24 5.04 -6.00 13.26
N PRO A 25 6.07 -5.12 13.24
CA PRO A 25 6.05 -3.87 12.46
C PRO A 25 5.80 -4.01 10.95
N PRO A 26 6.37 -4.99 10.22
CA PRO A 26 6.14 -5.13 8.77
C PRO A 26 4.69 -5.44 8.40
N ALA A 27 4.00 -6.19 9.27
CA ALA A 27 2.60 -6.57 9.06
C ALA A 27 1.66 -5.39 9.24
N ALA A 28 1.93 -4.58 10.27
CA ALA A 28 1.11 -3.44 10.61
C ALA A 28 1.13 -2.41 9.47
N GLY A 29 2.30 -2.13 8.88
CA GLY A 29 2.41 -1.26 7.69
C GLY A 29 1.60 -1.77 6.50
N ALA A 30 1.69 -3.06 6.18
CA ALA A 30 0.89 -3.68 5.11
C ALA A 30 -0.63 -3.61 5.38
N ALA A 31 -1.05 -3.75 6.65
CA ALA A 31 -2.45 -3.61 7.03
C ALA A 31 -2.98 -2.18 6.84
N VAL A 32 -2.22 -1.15 7.23
CA VAL A 32 -2.60 0.25 7.01
C VAL A 32 -2.69 0.57 5.53
N MET A 33 -1.70 0.14 4.74
CA MET A 33 -1.71 0.32 3.28
C MET A 33 -2.90 -0.39 2.65
N THR A 34 -3.24 -1.59 3.12
CA THR A 34 -4.40 -2.36 2.65
C THR A 34 -5.71 -1.63 2.95
N ALA A 35 -5.94 -1.22 4.20
CA ALA A 35 -7.15 -0.48 4.56
C ALA A 35 -7.27 0.82 3.75
N GLY A 36 -6.14 1.53 3.60
CA GLY A 36 -6.08 2.76 2.82
C GLY A 36 -6.43 2.54 1.35
N ILE A 37 -5.87 1.51 0.72
CA ILE A 37 -6.15 1.27 -0.69
C ILE A 37 -7.55 0.70 -0.94
N LEU A 38 -8.11 -0.07 0.00
CA LEU A 38 -9.52 -0.46 -0.06
C LEU A 38 -10.41 0.77 0.04
N SER A 39 -10.08 1.72 0.91
CA SER A 39 -10.78 3.01 1.00
C SER A 39 -10.75 3.76 -0.35
N VAL A 40 -9.58 3.86 -1.00
CA VAL A 40 -9.44 4.44 -2.35
C VAL A 40 -10.31 3.71 -3.37
N GLY A 41 -10.22 2.38 -3.44
CA GLY A 41 -10.98 1.58 -4.39
C GLY A 41 -12.49 1.70 -4.20
N LEU A 42 -12.96 1.65 -2.94
CA LEU A 42 -14.37 1.83 -2.59
C LEU A 42 -14.89 3.21 -3.01
N ARG A 43 -14.10 4.27 -2.82
CA ARG A 43 -14.41 5.63 -3.30
C ARG A 43 -14.58 5.64 -4.81
N LEU A 44 -13.60 5.12 -5.54
CA LEU A 44 -13.59 5.09 -7.01
C LEU A 44 -14.75 4.26 -7.59
N ALA A 45 -15.23 3.27 -6.83
CA ALA A 45 -16.37 2.44 -7.19
C ALA A 45 -17.74 3.04 -6.77
N GLY A 46 -17.76 4.17 -6.07
CA GLY A 46 -18.99 4.87 -5.63
C GLY A 46 -19.56 4.41 -4.28
N TYR A 47 -18.80 3.65 -3.49
CA TYR A 47 -19.19 3.19 -2.15
C TYR A 47 -18.64 4.12 -1.06
N ASP A 48 -19.13 5.35 -1.00
CA ASP A 48 -18.60 6.41 -0.13
C ASP A 48 -18.60 6.04 1.35
N VAL A 49 -19.71 5.49 1.87
CA VAL A 49 -19.82 5.11 3.28
C VAL A 49 -18.79 4.03 3.66
N LEU A 50 -18.63 3.00 2.84
CA LEU A 50 -17.62 1.96 3.10
C LEU A 50 -16.21 2.54 2.96
N SER A 51 -15.99 3.46 2.03
CA SER A 51 -14.72 4.17 1.89
C SER A 51 -14.39 4.98 3.14
N ASP A 52 -15.34 5.70 3.72
CA ASP A 52 -15.16 6.50 4.93
C ASP A 52 -14.85 5.63 6.15
N ILE A 53 -15.55 4.49 6.29
CA ILE A 53 -15.26 3.50 7.34
C ILE A 53 -13.83 2.97 7.20
N ALA A 54 -13.45 2.55 5.99
CA ALA A 54 -12.09 2.07 5.72
C ALA A 54 -11.04 3.16 5.98
N LEU A 55 -11.34 4.42 5.62
CA LEU A 55 -10.47 5.57 5.88
C LEU A 55 -10.28 5.80 7.37
N ALA A 56 -11.35 5.74 8.17
CA ALA A 56 -11.26 5.88 9.62
C ALA A 56 -10.34 4.82 10.23
N VAL A 57 -10.46 3.56 9.77
CA VAL A 57 -9.54 2.48 10.16
C VAL A 57 -8.10 2.79 9.76
N THR A 58 -7.87 3.28 8.53
CA THR A 58 -6.55 3.70 8.07
C THR A 58 -5.96 4.81 8.92
N VAL A 59 -6.72 5.85 9.25
CA VAL A 59 -6.28 6.96 10.10
C VAL A 59 -5.87 6.46 11.48
N LEU A 60 -6.73 5.68 12.14
CA LEU A 60 -6.46 5.16 13.49
C LEU A 60 -5.21 4.29 13.53
N THR A 61 -5.06 3.41 12.55
CA THR A 61 -3.91 2.50 12.47
C THR A 61 -2.62 3.22 12.07
N TRP A 62 -2.71 4.21 11.17
CA TRP A 62 -1.58 5.07 10.82
C TRP A 62 -1.11 5.92 12.01
N LEU A 63 -2.03 6.51 12.78
CA LEU A 63 -1.69 7.26 14.00
C LEU A 63 -0.99 6.38 15.04
N GLY A 64 -1.47 5.14 15.21
CA GLY A 64 -0.82 4.16 16.09
C GLY A 64 0.61 3.83 15.65
N LEU A 65 0.83 3.64 14.35
CA LEU A 65 2.17 3.42 13.79
C LEU A 65 3.07 4.65 13.90
N ALA A 66 2.53 5.84 13.65
CA ALA A 66 3.26 7.09 13.78
C ALA A 66 3.70 7.35 15.22
N ALA A 67 2.84 7.04 16.20
CA ALA A 67 3.17 7.12 17.62
C ALA A 67 4.27 6.12 18.00
N ASP A 68 4.17 4.86 17.57
CA ASP A 68 5.23 3.85 17.81
C ASP A 68 6.56 4.27 17.17
N PHE A 69 6.52 4.81 15.95
CA PHE A 69 7.69 5.34 15.25
C PHE A 69 8.33 6.50 16.03
N ALA A 70 7.55 7.49 16.48
CA ALA A 70 8.03 8.63 17.25
C ALA A 70 8.64 8.20 18.61
N VAL A 71 8.03 7.22 19.27
CA VAL A 71 8.54 6.66 20.54
C VAL A 71 9.86 5.91 20.32
N ARG A 72 9.99 5.12 19.25
CA ARG A 72 11.24 4.41 18.94
C ARG A 72 12.37 5.37 18.56
N LEU A 73 12.06 6.39 17.76
CA LEU A 73 13.04 7.40 17.35
C LEU A 73 13.57 8.19 18.55
N SER A 74 12.70 8.58 19.48
CA SER A 74 13.08 9.35 20.68
C SER A 74 13.80 8.53 21.74
N ARG A 75 13.41 7.26 21.95
CA ARG A 75 13.96 6.43 23.04
C ARG A 75 15.15 5.57 22.63
N GLN A 76 15.25 5.16 21.37
CA GLN A 76 16.25 4.18 20.92
C GLN A 76 16.83 4.49 19.51
N PRO A 77 17.32 5.72 19.24
CA PRO A 77 17.79 6.11 17.91
C PRO A 77 18.89 5.19 17.37
N ARG A 78 19.78 4.68 18.23
CA ARG A 78 20.87 3.76 17.83
C ARG A 78 20.39 2.36 17.45
N ARG A 79 19.33 1.83 18.08
CA ARG A 79 18.72 0.53 17.71
C ARG A 79 17.83 0.64 16.48
N TRP A 80 17.22 1.80 16.28
CA TRP A 80 16.47 2.08 15.07
C TRP A 80 17.38 1.96 13.84
N LEU A 81 18.53 2.63 13.81
CA LEU A 81 19.51 2.51 12.71
C LEU A 81 19.98 1.07 12.42
N SER A 82 20.01 0.17 13.40
CA SER A 82 20.34 -1.24 13.21
C SER A 82 19.15 -2.10 12.71
N ASP A 83 17.92 -1.75 13.08
CA ASP A 83 16.69 -2.44 12.66
C ASP A 83 16.07 -1.86 11.37
N SER A 84 16.55 -0.70 10.90
CA SER A 84 16.02 0.07 9.76
C SER A 84 16.22 -0.56 8.38
N GLY A 85 16.95 -1.68 8.26
CA GLY A 85 16.96 -2.50 7.05
C GLY A 85 15.65 -3.28 6.83
N SER A 86 14.68 -3.14 7.74
CA SER A 86 13.38 -3.82 7.72
C SER A 86 12.43 -3.26 6.65
N PRO A 87 11.60 -4.11 6.00
CA PRO A 87 10.51 -3.71 5.08
C PRO A 87 9.52 -2.66 5.63
N ALA A 88 9.53 -2.40 6.94
CA ALA A 88 8.64 -1.46 7.60
C ALA A 88 8.90 0.01 7.23
N ALA A 89 10.14 0.38 6.89
CA ALA A 89 10.51 1.77 6.62
C ALA A 89 9.83 2.35 5.35
N PRO A 90 9.94 1.73 4.15
CA PRO A 90 9.28 2.24 2.95
C PRO A 90 7.74 2.19 3.05
N SER A 91 7.19 1.24 3.81
CA SER A 91 5.75 1.09 4.03
C SER A 91 5.13 2.31 4.73
N ALA A 92 5.89 3.02 5.57
CA ALA A 92 5.42 4.24 6.23
C ALA A 92 5.17 5.37 5.22
N VAL A 93 6.07 5.57 4.26
CA VAL A 93 5.90 6.57 3.18
C VAL A 93 4.69 6.23 2.32
N ALA A 94 4.55 4.95 1.94
CA ALA A 94 3.41 4.49 1.18
C ALA A 94 2.08 4.68 1.93
N ALA A 95 2.03 4.37 3.23
CA ALA A 95 0.83 4.57 4.04
C ALA A 95 0.45 6.06 4.16
N THR A 96 1.43 6.95 4.39
CA THR A 96 1.22 8.40 4.46
C THR A 96 0.67 8.98 3.16
N THR A 97 1.17 8.50 2.01
CA THR A 97 0.75 9.00 0.69
C THR A 97 -0.64 8.48 0.28
N VAL A 98 -0.97 7.24 0.63
CA VAL A 98 -2.34 6.71 0.46
C VAL A 98 -3.33 7.51 1.32
N LEU A 99 -2.98 7.80 2.57
CA LEU A 99 -3.82 8.62 3.45
C LEU A 99 -4.00 10.05 2.91
N GLY A 100 -2.91 10.67 2.45
CA GLY A 100 -2.96 11.99 1.82
C GLY A 100 -3.84 12.01 0.56
N SER A 101 -3.83 10.94 -0.23
CA SER A 101 -4.64 10.83 -1.45
C SER A 101 -6.13 10.81 -1.12
N GLN A 102 -6.51 10.14 -0.03
CA GLN A 102 -7.89 10.15 0.46
C GLN A 102 -8.32 11.53 0.98
N PHE A 103 -7.45 12.24 1.71
CA PHE A 103 -7.76 13.61 2.13
C PHE A 103 -7.89 14.57 0.94
N SER A 104 -7.07 14.41 -0.10
CA SER A 104 -7.20 15.18 -1.34
C SER A 104 -8.54 14.90 -2.03
N ALA A 105 -8.96 13.62 -2.11
CA ALA A 105 -10.26 13.24 -2.66
C ALA A 105 -11.45 13.82 -1.87
N LEU A 106 -11.30 14.01 -0.56
CA LEU A 106 -12.28 14.67 0.32
C LEU A 106 -12.22 16.21 0.28
N GLY A 107 -11.40 16.78 -0.62
CA GLY A 107 -11.24 18.23 -0.76
C GLY A 107 -10.40 18.89 0.34
N ARG A 108 -9.72 18.12 1.20
CA ARG A 108 -8.86 18.63 2.28
C ARG A 108 -7.41 18.80 1.80
N GLN A 109 -7.20 19.75 0.88
CA GLN A 109 -5.91 19.90 0.20
C GLN A 109 -4.76 20.28 1.16
N THR A 110 -5.02 21.13 2.15
CA THR A 110 -4.00 21.50 3.15
C THR A 110 -3.44 20.29 3.91
N LEU A 111 -4.30 19.32 4.25
CA LEU A 111 -3.87 18.06 4.87
C LEU A 111 -3.14 17.16 3.87
N ALA A 112 -3.63 17.07 2.63
CA ALA A 112 -2.99 16.29 1.58
C ALA A 112 -1.58 16.79 1.26
N GLU A 113 -1.40 18.11 1.15
CA GLU A 113 -0.11 18.78 0.94
C GLU A 113 0.84 18.57 2.11
N ALA A 114 0.34 18.69 3.36
CA ALA A 114 1.15 18.43 4.55
C ALA A 114 1.65 16.97 4.60
N LEU A 115 0.77 16.01 4.26
CA LEU A 115 1.14 14.59 4.18
C LEU A 115 2.07 14.29 3.02
N LEU A 116 1.92 14.99 1.88
CA LEU A 116 2.85 14.91 0.76
C LEU A 116 4.23 15.42 1.15
N ALA A 117 4.31 16.60 1.78
CA ALA A 117 5.56 17.17 2.26
C ALA A 117 6.25 16.24 3.27
N LEU A 118 5.48 15.70 4.22
CA LEU A 118 5.98 14.71 5.18
C LEU A 118 6.53 13.47 4.45
N ALA A 119 5.81 12.93 3.48
CA ALA A 119 6.23 11.78 2.71
C ALA A 119 7.52 12.05 1.91
N VAL A 120 7.62 13.21 1.25
CA VAL A 120 8.80 13.63 0.49
C VAL A 120 10.02 13.81 1.38
N VAL A 121 9.86 14.35 2.60
CA VAL A 121 10.96 14.50 3.58
C VAL A 121 11.41 13.17 4.15
N LEU A 122 10.48 12.24 4.43
CA LEU A 122 10.81 10.92 4.99
C LEU A 122 11.38 9.97 3.92
N TRP A 123 10.96 10.12 2.67
CA TRP A 123 11.33 9.25 1.55
C TRP A 123 12.84 9.03 1.36
N PRO A 124 13.73 10.04 1.28
CA PRO A 124 15.13 9.82 0.95
C PRO A 124 15.86 9.05 2.06
N VAL A 125 15.54 9.33 3.32
CA VAL A 125 16.12 8.65 4.49
C VAL A 125 15.70 7.18 4.51
N LEU A 126 14.40 6.92 4.37
CA LEU A 126 13.85 5.57 4.45
C LEU A 126 14.22 4.73 3.21
N LEU A 127 14.31 5.36 2.04
CA LEU A 127 14.80 4.71 0.82
C LEU A 127 16.28 4.35 0.97
N PHE A 128 17.13 5.27 1.42
CA PHE A 128 18.56 5.00 1.63
C PHE A 128 18.77 3.81 2.59
N LEU A 129 18.02 3.79 3.70
CA LEU A 129 18.07 2.70 4.68
C LEU A 129 17.64 1.35 4.07
N ALA A 130 16.59 1.36 3.24
CA ALA A 130 16.15 0.16 2.55
C ALA A 130 17.19 -0.35 1.54
N LEU A 131 17.76 0.56 0.73
CA LEU A 131 18.75 0.23 -0.29
C LEU A 131 20.05 -0.33 0.30
N ARG A 132 20.48 0.14 1.47
CA ARG A 132 21.69 -0.35 2.16
C ARG A 132 21.60 -1.83 2.52
N GLY A 133 20.39 -2.35 2.71
CA GLY A 133 20.14 -3.76 3.02
C GLY A 133 20.07 -4.69 1.80
N TRP A 134 20.19 -4.16 0.57
CA TRP A 134 19.96 -4.95 -0.64
C TRP A 134 21.08 -5.97 -0.88
N ARG A 135 20.66 -7.21 -1.15
CA ARG A 135 21.52 -8.33 -1.52
C ARG A 135 20.89 -9.06 -2.70
N ARG A 136 21.62 -9.94 -3.38
CA ARG A 136 21.01 -10.82 -4.38
C ARG A 136 20.05 -11.80 -3.70
N ALA A 137 19.01 -12.22 -4.42
CA ALA A 137 17.97 -13.15 -3.97
C ALA A 137 17.12 -12.63 -2.79
N MET A 138 16.68 -11.37 -2.89
CA MET A 138 15.85 -10.73 -1.87
C MET A 138 14.37 -11.10 -2.00
N PRO A 139 13.62 -11.02 -0.88
CA PRO A 139 12.17 -11.16 -0.90
C PRO A 139 11.44 -10.02 -1.57
N GLY A 140 10.17 -10.27 -1.92
CA GLY A 140 9.32 -9.32 -2.64
C GLY A 140 9.16 -7.96 -1.94
N SER A 141 9.53 -7.84 -0.67
CA SER A 141 9.69 -6.56 0.01
C SER A 141 10.68 -5.60 -0.68
N VAL A 142 11.59 -6.09 -1.53
CA VAL A 142 12.48 -5.25 -2.36
C VAL A 142 11.70 -4.26 -3.22
N PHE A 143 10.49 -4.62 -3.66
CA PHE A 143 9.60 -3.77 -4.44
C PHE A 143 8.96 -2.63 -3.64
N LEU A 144 9.02 -2.66 -2.31
CA LEU A 144 8.49 -1.57 -1.48
C LEU A 144 9.25 -0.24 -1.70
N ALA A 145 10.51 -0.29 -2.15
CA ALA A 145 11.24 0.92 -2.57
C ALA A 145 10.55 1.62 -3.75
N CYS A 146 10.09 0.84 -4.74
CA CYS A 146 9.27 1.35 -5.84
C CYS A 146 7.94 1.89 -5.30
N VAL A 147 7.21 1.13 -4.48
CA VAL A 147 5.91 1.54 -3.94
C VAL A 147 6.01 2.85 -3.14
N ALA A 148 7.02 2.99 -2.29
CA ALA A 148 7.27 4.20 -1.51
C ALA A 148 7.62 5.43 -2.37
N THR A 149 8.12 5.21 -3.58
CA THR A 149 8.47 6.28 -4.54
C THR A 149 7.30 6.63 -5.44
N GLN A 150 6.48 5.64 -5.81
CA GLN A 150 5.25 5.86 -6.57
C GLN A 150 4.16 6.53 -5.73
N GLY A 151 4.14 6.32 -4.41
CA GLY A 151 3.20 6.99 -3.50
C GLY A 151 3.19 8.52 -3.63
N PRO A 152 4.34 9.21 -3.50
CA PRO A 152 4.45 10.64 -3.75
C PRO A 152 4.05 11.05 -5.17
N ALA A 153 4.30 10.21 -6.19
CA ALA A 153 3.83 10.47 -7.55
C ALA A 153 2.30 10.50 -7.64
N VAL A 154 1.62 9.50 -7.06
CA VAL A 154 0.15 9.44 -6.99
C VAL A 154 -0.40 10.68 -6.27
N LEU A 155 0.07 10.95 -5.06
CA LEU A 155 -0.44 12.05 -4.23
C LEU A 155 -0.14 13.42 -4.85
N GLY A 156 1.08 13.62 -5.37
CA GLY A 156 1.46 14.87 -6.04
C GLY A 156 0.61 15.14 -7.29
N ALA A 157 0.32 14.10 -8.09
CA ALA A 157 -0.57 14.22 -9.24
C ALA A 157 -2.02 14.51 -8.83
N ALA A 158 -2.53 13.85 -7.79
CA ALA A 158 -3.88 14.09 -7.27
C ALA A 158 -4.04 15.52 -6.73
N VAL A 159 -3.07 16.01 -5.95
CA VAL A 159 -3.04 17.40 -5.45
C VAL A 159 -2.95 18.37 -6.63
N ALA A 160 -2.04 18.16 -7.58
CA ALA A 160 -1.91 19.03 -8.76
C ALA A 160 -3.22 19.18 -9.53
N HIS A 161 -3.94 18.06 -9.72
CA HIS A 161 -5.25 18.06 -10.35
C HIS A 161 -6.28 18.86 -9.53
N ALA A 162 -6.32 18.65 -8.22
CA ALA A 162 -7.29 19.27 -7.33
C ALA A 162 -7.09 20.79 -7.16
N VAL A 163 -5.84 21.25 -7.00
CA VAL A 163 -5.52 22.68 -6.84
C VAL A 163 -5.25 23.39 -8.17
N ARG A 164 -5.27 22.66 -9.29
CA ARG A 164 -5.01 23.14 -10.66
C ARG A 164 -3.66 23.85 -10.80
N THR A 165 -2.64 23.41 -10.06
CA THR A 165 -1.28 23.96 -10.15
C THR A 165 -0.34 23.00 -10.87
N ALA A 166 0.61 23.57 -11.62
CA ALA A 166 1.47 22.82 -12.52
C ALA A 166 2.68 22.16 -11.83
N TRP A 167 3.29 22.84 -10.87
CA TRP A 167 4.55 22.41 -10.28
C TRP A 167 4.46 21.05 -9.55
N PRO A 168 3.38 20.67 -8.82
CA PRO A 168 3.34 19.37 -8.15
C PRO A 168 3.23 18.22 -9.16
N ALA A 169 2.64 18.45 -10.33
CA ALA A 169 2.57 17.46 -11.41
C ALA A 169 3.96 17.15 -12.00
N HIS A 170 4.82 18.17 -12.15
CA HIS A 170 6.20 17.99 -12.63
C HIS A 170 7.03 17.19 -11.63
N VAL A 171 6.90 17.50 -10.33
CA VAL A 171 7.56 16.75 -9.26
C VAL A 171 7.05 15.30 -9.23
N ALA A 172 5.73 15.10 -9.36
CA ALA A 172 5.13 13.78 -9.44
C ALA A 172 5.64 12.97 -10.64
N LEU A 173 5.86 13.61 -11.79
CA LEU A 173 6.44 12.97 -12.98
C LEU A 173 7.87 12.48 -12.73
N VAL A 174 8.70 13.25 -12.01
CA VAL A 174 10.04 12.81 -11.60
C VAL A 174 9.97 11.58 -10.70
N PHE A 175 9.09 11.59 -9.69
CA PHE A 175 8.87 10.44 -8.82
C PHE A 175 8.35 9.22 -9.58
N PHE A 176 7.47 9.41 -10.56
CA PHE A 176 6.94 8.33 -11.40
C PHE A 176 8.06 7.59 -12.15
N TRP A 177 8.91 8.33 -12.87
CA TRP A 177 10.03 7.72 -13.61
C TRP A 177 11.08 7.10 -12.69
N LEU A 178 11.39 7.75 -11.57
CA LEU A 178 12.30 7.22 -10.57
C LEU A 178 11.75 5.92 -9.95
N GLY A 179 10.46 5.85 -9.68
CA GLY A 179 9.78 4.66 -9.18
C GLY A 179 9.88 3.49 -10.16
N LEU A 180 9.75 3.76 -11.47
CA LEU A 180 9.94 2.73 -12.51
C LEU A 180 11.38 2.25 -12.60
N ALA A 181 12.36 3.15 -12.51
CA ALA A 181 13.77 2.77 -12.45
C ALA A 181 14.04 1.88 -11.23
N LEU A 182 13.53 2.25 -10.05
CA LEU A 182 13.64 1.43 -8.84
C LEU A 182 12.94 0.07 -8.97
N TYR A 183 11.83 -0.03 -9.71
CA TYR A 183 11.20 -1.31 -10.02
C TYR A 183 12.11 -2.22 -10.84
N ALA A 184 12.75 -1.69 -11.89
CA ALA A 184 13.68 -2.44 -12.72
C ALA A 184 14.91 -2.92 -11.92
N VAL A 185 15.46 -2.06 -11.05
CA VAL A 185 16.56 -2.47 -10.17
C VAL A 185 16.08 -3.51 -9.15
N ALA A 186 14.89 -3.35 -8.57
CA ALA A 186 14.31 -4.32 -7.64
C ALA A 186 14.11 -5.71 -8.29
N LEU A 187 13.68 -5.77 -9.56
CA LEU A 187 13.58 -7.01 -10.33
C LEU A 187 14.92 -7.75 -10.43
N TYR A 188 16.03 -7.03 -10.59
CA TYR A 188 17.37 -7.63 -10.66
C TYR A 188 17.80 -8.29 -9.34
N PHE A 189 17.38 -7.74 -8.19
CA PHE A 189 17.69 -8.31 -6.88
C PHE A 189 16.69 -9.36 -6.39
N PHE A 190 15.52 -9.47 -7.04
CA PHE A 190 14.43 -10.34 -6.63
C PHE A 190 14.73 -11.83 -6.86
N ASP A 191 14.40 -12.67 -5.87
CA ASP A 191 14.45 -14.13 -6.03
C ASP A 191 13.16 -14.67 -6.66
N TRP A 192 13.23 -15.03 -7.95
CA TRP A 192 12.12 -15.64 -8.70
C TRP A 192 11.58 -16.94 -8.08
N ARG A 193 12.37 -17.66 -7.28
CA ARG A 193 11.90 -18.86 -6.57
C ARG A 193 10.79 -18.53 -5.57
N GLN A 194 10.68 -17.28 -5.13
CA GLN A 194 9.64 -16.83 -4.21
C GLN A 194 8.26 -16.76 -4.83
N VAL A 195 8.13 -16.73 -6.16
CA VAL A 195 6.81 -16.86 -6.81
C VAL A 195 6.18 -18.19 -6.43
N VAL A 196 6.98 -19.26 -6.43
CA VAL A 196 6.50 -20.61 -6.10
C VAL A 196 6.58 -20.90 -4.59
N ARG A 197 7.66 -20.48 -3.93
CA ARG A 197 7.98 -20.87 -2.53
C ARG A 197 7.72 -19.79 -1.48
N GLY A 198 7.40 -18.57 -1.89
CA GLY A 198 7.26 -17.43 -0.98
C GLY A 198 6.04 -17.54 -0.05
N HIS A 199 6.03 -16.74 1.01
CA HIS A 199 4.97 -16.75 2.04
C HIS A 199 3.93 -15.62 1.86
N GLY A 200 3.99 -14.89 0.74
CA GLY A 200 3.08 -13.78 0.43
C GLY A 200 3.77 -12.53 -0.14
N ASP A 201 4.98 -12.21 0.33
CA ASP A 201 5.65 -10.93 0.00
C ASP A 201 5.95 -10.72 -1.49
N HIS A 202 6.08 -11.80 -2.27
CA HIS A 202 6.20 -11.76 -3.74
C HIS A 202 5.02 -11.07 -4.45
N TRP A 203 3.84 -10.99 -3.83
CA TRP A 203 2.71 -10.24 -4.40
C TRP A 203 2.98 -8.75 -4.55
N VAL A 204 3.91 -8.20 -3.77
CA VAL A 204 4.33 -6.79 -3.87
C VAL A 204 4.94 -6.49 -5.24
N ALA A 205 5.49 -7.48 -5.95
CA ALA A 205 5.98 -7.33 -7.32
C ALA A 205 4.87 -6.86 -8.29
N GLY A 206 3.68 -7.46 -8.20
CA GLY A 206 2.51 -7.03 -8.97
C GLY A 206 1.93 -5.71 -8.44
N GLY A 207 1.90 -5.54 -7.12
CA GLY A 207 1.41 -4.31 -6.48
C GLY A 207 2.21 -3.06 -6.86
N ALA A 208 3.53 -3.18 -7.03
CA ALA A 208 4.40 -2.09 -7.45
C ALA A 208 4.12 -1.60 -8.88
N LEU A 209 3.80 -2.51 -9.81
CA LEU A 209 3.33 -2.12 -11.14
C LEU A 209 1.93 -1.51 -11.10
N ALA A 210 1.05 -2.04 -10.26
CA ALA A 210 -0.29 -1.50 -10.10
C ALA A 210 -0.29 -0.06 -9.57
N ILE A 211 0.51 0.26 -8.53
CA ILE A 211 0.63 1.64 -8.05
C ILE A 211 1.32 2.55 -9.09
N SER A 212 2.25 2.02 -9.88
CA SER A 212 2.84 2.77 -11.00
C SER A 212 1.79 3.10 -12.06
N ALA A 213 0.92 2.14 -12.43
CA ALA A 213 -0.20 2.39 -13.34
C ALA A 213 -1.20 3.41 -12.75
N LEU A 214 -1.48 3.33 -11.44
CA LEU A 214 -2.29 4.34 -10.76
C LEU A 214 -1.65 5.74 -10.83
N ALA A 215 -0.34 5.86 -10.58
CA ALA A 215 0.38 7.12 -10.69
C ALA A 215 0.28 7.70 -12.11
N GLY A 216 0.45 6.85 -13.13
CA GLY A 216 0.24 7.23 -14.53
C GLY A 216 -1.19 7.73 -14.80
N ALA A 217 -2.21 7.04 -14.27
CA ALA A 217 -3.60 7.46 -14.41
C ALA A 217 -3.89 8.81 -13.73
N GLU A 218 -3.35 9.06 -12.53
CA GLU A 218 -3.49 10.37 -11.86
C GLU A 218 -2.75 11.49 -12.61
N LEU A 219 -1.54 11.22 -13.12
CA LEU A 219 -0.81 12.17 -13.95
C LEU A 219 -1.59 12.50 -15.24
N LEU A 220 -2.19 11.52 -15.91
CA LEU A 220 -3.02 11.76 -17.09
C LEU A 220 -4.24 12.64 -16.78
N LYS A 221 -4.83 12.51 -15.58
CA LYS A 221 -5.93 13.39 -15.14
C LYS A 221 -5.44 14.81 -14.86
N ALA A 222 -4.27 14.96 -14.23
CA ALA A 222 -3.65 16.26 -14.00
C ALA A 222 -3.33 16.97 -15.32
N GLY A 223 -2.81 16.25 -16.32
CA GLY A 223 -2.43 16.77 -17.63
C GLY A 223 -3.58 17.24 -18.53
N LYS A 224 -4.82 16.79 -18.29
CA LYS A 224 -6.02 17.21 -19.06
C LYS A 224 -6.65 18.53 -18.57
N GLY A 225 -6.00 19.24 -17.66
CA GLY A 225 -6.45 20.55 -17.15
C GLY A 225 -6.31 21.69 -18.16
N PRO A 226 -6.83 22.90 -17.83
CA PRO A 226 -6.74 24.08 -18.71
C PRO A 226 -5.30 24.58 -18.89
N SER A 227 -4.42 24.23 -17.96
CA SER A 227 -2.98 24.40 -18.05
C SER A 227 -2.44 23.18 -18.80
N TYR A 228 -2.11 23.33 -20.08
CA TYR A 228 -1.40 22.32 -20.85
C TYR A 228 -0.06 22.03 -20.17
N LEU A 229 0.02 20.98 -19.34
CA LEU A 229 1.18 20.76 -18.47
C LEU A 229 2.39 20.20 -19.20
N TRP A 230 2.18 19.47 -20.29
CA TRP A 230 3.24 18.91 -21.12
C TRP A 230 2.75 18.78 -22.57
N SER A 231 3.71 18.62 -23.51
CA SER A 231 3.43 18.48 -24.93
C SER A 231 2.60 17.23 -25.25
N ASP A 232 1.99 17.21 -26.44
CA ASP A 232 1.21 16.07 -26.96
C ASP A 232 2.01 14.77 -26.90
N ASP A 233 3.29 14.83 -27.28
CA ASP A 233 4.20 13.69 -27.21
C ASP A 233 4.35 13.16 -25.78
N GLY A 234 4.52 14.06 -24.80
CA GLY A 234 4.60 13.70 -23.38
C GLY A 234 3.33 13.00 -22.88
N GLN A 235 2.16 13.49 -23.31
CA GLN A 235 0.87 12.88 -22.99
C GLN A 235 0.73 11.49 -23.63
N HIS A 236 1.17 11.32 -24.89
CA HIS A 236 1.16 10.02 -25.58
C HIS A 236 2.10 9.00 -24.93
N VAL A 237 3.30 9.41 -24.52
CA VAL A 237 4.24 8.54 -23.79
C VAL A 237 3.64 8.12 -22.45
N LEU A 238 3.11 9.06 -21.67
CA LEU A 238 2.51 8.76 -20.38
C LEU A 238 1.29 7.83 -20.52
N HIS A 239 0.46 8.05 -21.54
CA HIS A 239 -0.67 7.18 -21.85
C HIS A 239 -0.21 5.76 -22.17
N SER A 240 0.73 5.61 -23.09
CA SER A 240 1.26 4.31 -23.52
C SER A 240 1.95 3.57 -22.36
N MET A 241 2.69 4.30 -21.53
CA MET A 241 3.33 3.74 -20.34
C MET A 241 2.29 3.30 -19.32
N THR A 242 1.24 4.09 -19.07
CA THR A 242 0.14 3.73 -18.15
C THR A 242 -0.56 2.45 -18.58
N VAL A 243 -0.88 2.31 -19.88
CA VAL A 243 -1.45 1.08 -20.45
C VAL A 243 -0.50 -0.10 -20.26
N THR A 244 0.78 0.08 -20.59
CA THR A 244 1.81 -0.97 -20.47
C THR A 244 1.91 -1.46 -19.02
N LEU A 245 2.01 -0.54 -18.05
CA LEU A 245 2.08 -0.87 -16.63
C LEU A 245 0.83 -1.59 -16.14
N LEU A 246 -0.35 -1.21 -16.62
CA LEU A 246 -1.61 -1.87 -16.28
C LEU A 246 -1.65 -3.30 -16.82
N VAL A 247 -1.25 -3.51 -18.08
CA VAL A 247 -1.15 -4.85 -18.68
C VAL A 247 -0.15 -5.72 -17.91
N LEU A 248 1.04 -5.17 -17.59
CA LEU A 248 2.05 -5.90 -16.82
C LEU A 248 1.57 -6.21 -15.39
N ALA A 249 0.83 -5.30 -14.75
CA ALA A 249 0.24 -5.53 -13.43
C ALA A 249 -0.80 -6.67 -13.46
N LEU A 250 -1.64 -6.72 -14.49
CA LEU A 250 -2.60 -7.81 -14.69
C LEU A 250 -1.91 -9.13 -15.03
N ALA A 251 -0.87 -9.12 -15.86
CA ALA A 251 -0.07 -10.30 -16.16
C ALA A 251 0.57 -10.88 -14.88
N TRP A 252 1.16 -10.01 -14.05
CA TRP A 252 1.66 -10.42 -12.74
C TRP A 252 0.55 -10.97 -11.84
N TYR A 253 -0.61 -10.33 -11.82
CA TYR A 253 -1.76 -10.81 -11.06
C TYR A 253 -2.12 -12.25 -11.44
N VAL A 254 -2.21 -12.55 -12.74
CA VAL A 254 -2.51 -13.90 -13.25
C VAL A 254 -1.42 -14.89 -12.86
N VAL A 255 -0.14 -14.53 -13.02
CA VAL A 255 1.00 -15.39 -12.64
C VAL A 255 0.99 -15.73 -11.15
N LEU A 256 0.79 -14.73 -10.29
CA LEU A 256 0.76 -14.89 -8.84
C LEU A 256 -0.44 -15.70 -8.37
N TRP A 257 -1.59 -15.47 -9.00
CA TRP A 257 -2.81 -16.21 -8.72
C TRP A 257 -2.67 -17.69 -9.13
N ALA A 258 -2.14 -17.95 -10.33
CA ALA A 258 -1.83 -19.32 -10.77
C ALA A 258 -0.82 -20.00 -9.84
N ALA A 259 0.21 -19.28 -9.36
CA ALA A 259 1.16 -19.82 -8.40
C ALA A 259 0.51 -20.19 -7.06
N GLU A 260 -0.44 -19.40 -6.56
CA GLU A 260 -1.19 -19.70 -5.33
C GLU A 260 -2.12 -20.91 -5.52
N LEU A 261 -2.72 -21.09 -6.71
CA LEU A 261 -3.53 -22.27 -7.03
C LEU A 261 -2.71 -23.55 -7.15
N LEU A 262 -1.54 -23.49 -7.81
CA LEU A 262 -0.66 -24.64 -8.00
C LEU A 262 0.02 -25.07 -6.70
N ARG A 263 0.20 -24.16 -5.74
CA ARG A 263 0.80 -24.44 -4.43
C ARG A 263 -0.04 -23.80 -3.32
N PRO A 264 -1.22 -24.36 -2.97
CA PRO A 264 -2.08 -23.81 -1.94
C PRO A 264 -1.35 -23.75 -0.59
N ARG A 265 -1.46 -22.61 0.11
CA ARG A 265 -0.75 -22.37 1.39
C ARG A 265 -1.77 -22.26 2.55
N PRO A 266 -2.32 -23.37 3.06
CA PRO A 266 -3.44 -23.33 4.02
C PRO A 266 -3.09 -22.75 5.41
N ARG A 267 -1.80 -22.61 5.74
CA ARG A 267 -1.35 -22.05 7.03
C ARG A 267 -1.35 -20.52 6.97
N TYR A 268 -1.90 -19.88 8.00
CA TYR A 268 -1.83 -18.43 8.16
C TYR A 268 -0.39 -18.01 8.46
N ASP A 269 0.16 -17.16 7.60
CA ASP A 269 1.40 -16.43 7.82
C ASP A 269 1.05 -14.93 7.84
N VAL A 270 1.72 -14.19 8.70
CA VAL A 270 1.58 -12.73 8.80
C VAL A 270 1.93 -12.03 7.48
N ARG A 271 2.82 -12.61 6.68
CA ARG A 271 3.18 -12.13 5.33
C ARG A 271 2.02 -12.21 4.32
N ARG A 272 0.89 -12.85 4.66
CA ARG A 272 -0.35 -12.76 3.87
C ARG A 272 -0.92 -11.35 3.81
N TRP A 273 -0.61 -10.47 4.77
CA TRP A 273 -0.97 -9.06 4.66
C TRP A 273 -0.33 -8.37 3.44
N SER A 274 0.85 -8.84 3.01
CA SER A 274 1.53 -8.37 1.81
C SER A 274 0.81 -8.78 0.51
N THR A 275 -0.19 -9.68 0.55
CA THR A 275 -0.99 -10.04 -0.62
C THR A 275 -2.23 -9.16 -0.77
N THR A 276 -2.79 -8.69 0.34
CA THR A 276 -4.03 -7.90 0.33
C THR A 276 -3.84 -6.53 -0.28
N PHE A 277 -2.71 -5.87 0.02
CA PHE A 277 -2.37 -4.58 -0.57
C PHE A 277 -2.29 -4.64 -2.11
N PRO A 278 -1.51 -5.56 -2.74
CA PRO A 278 -1.46 -5.68 -4.20
C PRO A 278 -2.81 -5.96 -4.86
N LEU A 279 -3.68 -6.79 -4.26
CA LEU A 279 -5.03 -7.05 -4.77
C LEU A 279 -5.86 -5.76 -4.83
N GLY A 280 -5.91 -5.02 -3.72
CA GLY A 280 -6.60 -3.73 -3.67
C GLY A 280 -5.95 -2.69 -4.60
N MET A 281 -4.64 -2.75 -4.74
CA MET A 281 -3.87 -1.84 -5.59
C MET A 281 -4.20 -2.04 -7.07
N THR A 282 -4.25 -3.28 -7.56
CA THR A 282 -4.65 -3.59 -8.95
C THR A 282 -6.09 -3.16 -9.22
N ALA A 283 -7.00 -3.35 -8.26
CA ALA A 283 -8.38 -2.89 -8.37
C ALA A 283 -8.46 -1.36 -8.50
N ALA A 284 -7.78 -0.62 -7.61
CA ALA A 284 -7.74 0.83 -7.65
C ALA A 284 -7.07 1.37 -8.94
N ALA A 285 -6.03 0.69 -9.43
CA ALA A 285 -5.39 1.03 -10.71
C ALA A 285 -6.37 0.92 -11.89
N LEU A 286 -7.14 -0.18 -11.98
CA LEU A 286 -8.16 -0.35 -13.03
C LEU A 286 -9.26 0.73 -12.94
N LEU A 287 -9.78 0.95 -11.74
CA LEU A 287 -10.85 1.93 -11.50
C LEU A 287 -10.41 3.36 -11.82
N SER A 288 -9.16 3.71 -11.47
CA SER A 288 -8.59 5.03 -11.78
C SER A 288 -8.23 5.18 -13.27
N ALA A 289 -7.72 4.11 -13.89
CA ALA A 289 -7.36 4.10 -15.31
C ALA A 289 -8.58 4.17 -16.23
N ALA A 290 -9.74 3.63 -15.82
CA ALA A 290 -10.95 3.61 -16.65
C ALA A 290 -11.35 4.99 -17.20
N PRO A 291 -11.54 6.05 -16.38
CA PRO A 291 -11.78 7.39 -16.90
C PRO A 291 -10.54 8.04 -17.52
N ALA A 292 -9.33 7.74 -17.02
CA ALA A 292 -8.10 8.38 -17.50
C ALA A 292 -7.77 7.99 -18.96
N LEU A 293 -8.00 6.73 -19.31
CA LEU A 293 -7.73 6.14 -20.64
C LEU A 293 -8.97 6.14 -21.55
N GLY A 294 -10.12 6.62 -21.09
CA GLY A 294 -11.39 6.51 -21.84
C GLY A 294 -11.90 5.07 -22.00
N ALA A 295 -11.34 4.13 -21.23
CA ALA A 295 -11.63 2.71 -21.30
C ALA A 295 -12.64 2.31 -20.21
N GLY A 296 -13.91 2.69 -20.39
CA GLY A 296 -14.98 2.45 -19.40
C GLY A 296 -15.16 0.98 -19.00
N TRP A 297 -14.82 0.04 -19.89
CA TRP A 297 -14.88 -1.40 -19.63
C TRP A 297 -13.95 -1.85 -18.49
N LEU A 298 -12.91 -1.08 -18.14
CA LEU A 298 -12.02 -1.37 -17.01
C LEU A 298 -12.71 -1.24 -15.64
N ARG A 299 -13.86 -0.55 -15.56
CA ARG A 299 -14.59 -0.39 -14.29
C ARG A 299 -15.07 -1.72 -13.72
N THR A 300 -15.68 -2.57 -14.55
CA THR A 300 -16.22 -3.87 -14.14
C THR A 300 -15.15 -4.79 -13.55
N PRO A 301 -14.03 -5.10 -14.22
CA PRO A 301 -12.96 -5.91 -13.62
C PRO A 301 -12.35 -5.22 -12.41
N GLY A 302 -12.23 -3.88 -12.40
CA GLY A 302 -11.79 -3.13 -11.22
C GLY A 302 -12.67 -3.36 -9.99
N GLN A 303 -14.00 -3.32 -10.15
CA GLN A 303 -14.95 -3.59 -9.07
C GLN A 303 -14.91 -5.06 -8.62
N VAL A 304 -14.77 -6.01 -9.54
CA VAL A 304 -14.64 -7.44 -9.20
C VAL A 304 -13.38 -7.67 -8.37
N LEU A 305 -12.23 -7.15 -8.81
CA LEU A 305 -10.98 -7.26 -8.06
C LEU A 305 -11.04 -6.55 -6.71
N LEU A 306 -11.76 -5.42 -6.62
CA LEU A 306 -11.96 -4.71 -5.35
C LEU A 306 -12.68 -5.59 -4.34
N TRP A 307 -13.79 -6.22 -4.72
CA TRP A 307 -14.53 -7.08 -3.81
C TRP A 307 -13.75 -8.33 -3.43
N ILE A 308 -12.96 -8.90 -4.35
CA ILE A 308 -12.01 -9.96 -4.03
C ILE A 308 -11.00 -9.47 -2.96
N ALA A 309 -10.44 -8.28 -3.13
CA ALA A 309 -9.50 -7.70 -2.17
C ALA A 309 -10.16 -7.46 -0.80
N VAL A 310 -11.41 -7.00 -0.75
CA VAL A 310 -12.19 -6.85 0.48
C VAL A 310 -12.38 -8.20 1.17
N VAL A 311 -12.83 -9.23 0.45
CA VAL A 311 -13.04 -10.57 0.99
C VAL A 311 -11.72 -11.16 1.54
N VAL A 312 -10.63 -11.03 0.79
CA VAL A 312 -9.30 -11.49 1.24
C VAL A 312 -8.85 -10.70 2.47
N CYS A 313 -9.08 -9.39 2.54
CA CYS A 313 -8.78 -8.58 3.72
C CYS A 313 -9.54 -9.05 4.95
N LEU A 314 -10.85 -9.33 4.80
CA LEU A 314 -11.69 -9.86 5.87
C LEU A 314 -11.22 -11.26 6.31
N ALA A 315 -10.82 -12.12 5.38
CA ALA A 315 -10.29 -13.44 5.70
C ALA A 315 -8.95 -13.37 6.46
N VAL A 316 -8.04 -12.48 6.03
CA VAL A 316 -6.73 -12.29 6.67
C VAL A 316 -6.88 -11.64 8.05
N THR A 317 -7.77 -10.65 8.21
CA THR A 317 -8.08 -10.06 9.52
C THR A 317 -8.68 -11.08 10.49
N ALA A 318 -9.64 -11.89 10.03
CA ALA A 318 -10.21 -12.98 10.83
C ALA A 318 -9.13 -13.99 11.25
N GLY A 319 -8.25 -14.41 10.32
CA GLY A 319 -7.11 -15.28 10.60
C GLY A 319 -6.14 -14.68 11.63
N ALA A 320 -5.87 -13.37 11.54
CA ALA A 320 -5.05 -12.64 12.51
C ALA A 320 -5.68 -12.61 13.91
N ALA A 321 -7.01 -12.46 14.01
CA ALA A 321 -7.73 -12.41 15.28
C ALA A 321 -7.84 -13.77 15.98
N VAL A 322 -7.88 -14.87 15.22
CA VAL A 322 -7.96 -16.24 15.77
C VAL A 322 -6.62 -16.71 16.36
N GLY A 323 -5.49 -16.17 15.89
CA GLY A 323 -4.14 -16.50 16.39
C GLY A 323 -3.94 -16.23 17.90
N PRO A 324 -4.18 -14.99 18.39
CA PRO A 324 -4.11 -14.64 19.80
C PRO A 324 -5.07 -15.43 20.71
N LEU A 325 -6.25 -15.79 20.20
CA LEU A 325 -7.26 -16.55 20.97
C LEU A 325 -6.83 -18.00 21.25
N ARG A 326 -5.98 -18.59 20.40
CA ARG A 326 -5.39 -19.92 20.64
C ARG A 326 -4.30 -19.89 21.70
N THR A 327 -3.51 -18.82 21.78
CA THR A 327 -2.46 -18.67 22.80
C THR A 327 -3.06 -18.44 24.19
N ILE A 328 -4.18 -17.72 24.28
CA ILE A 328 -4.90 -17.51 25.56
C ILE A 328 -5.54 -18.82 26.06
N ARG A 329 -5.99 -19.70 25.16
CA ARG A 329 -6.52 -21.03 25.52
C ARG A 329 -5.45 -22.04 25.94
N SER A 330 -4.18 -21.87 25.58
CA SER A 330 -3.11 -22.81 25.98
C SER A 330 -2.48 -22.50 27.34
N THR A 331 -2.86 -21.39 27.97
CA THR A 331 -2.51 -21.03 29.36
C THR A 331 -3.57 -21.45 30.39
N GLY A 332 -4.38 -22.47 30.07
CA GLY A 332 -5.21 -23.16 31.07
C GLY A 332 -4.32 -24.03 31.98
N PRO A 333 -4.45 -23.94 33.31
CA PRO A 333 -3.52 -24.58 34.26
C PRO A 333 -3.59 -26.11 34.13
N ARG A 334 -2.42 -26.75 34.11
CA ARG A 334 -2.29 -28.16 34.50
C ARG A 334 -2.23 -28.24 36.01
#